data_AF-A0AA39WAI9-F1
#
_entry.id   AF-A0AA39WAI9-F1
#
_cell.length_a   1.000
_cell.length_b   1.000
_cell.length_c   1.000
_cell.angle_alpha   90.00
_cell.angle_beta   90.00
_cell.angle_gamma   90.00
#
_symmetry.space_group_name_H-M   'P 1'
#
loop_
_entity.id
_entity.type
_entity.pdbx_description
1 polymer ?
#
loop_
_entity_poly.entity_id
_entity_poly.type
_entity_poly.pdbx_seq_one_letter_code
_entity_poly.pdbx_strand_id
1 'polypeptide(L)'
;MQSIMARVVIVAFAIHGLSGTQSLILLGFMSLLCAEGVLALAIKAKQGNNNLFLLDGVASNSVAANLVRPFVHFARSANLRLSTDAVVAEEVLSAKCTCQASGRDTFGHQYEQSIPKQAPVSFALSQKAPATHEHAVPKHSASHDSNDSDVLDLATQGKIPIHGLEKAVGDHKRAVEIRRVVISQAVVKDAASLAHLPYTDYDFAAVHGRCAENVIGYMPIPVGVAGPLVLNGTTYYVPMATTEGALIASTCRGIKAINGGGGAHAVVTDDGMTRAPCVRFPTVAYAAEAKKYIDSDEGQELLRSAFASTTNHGTLTSVTARLVGSELYLRFKARTGEAMGMNMVGKGVAKALKALQSSSRPEFRVMDLGALSGNMCADKKAAAINWIEGRGKSVCAEVVIPAAVVRKILKCEVRDLVRLNISKNLVGSAMAGVSVGGFNAQAANIVAAVYIATGQDPAQVVGSSNCITLMNE
;
A
#
# COMPACT_ATOMS: atom_id res chain seq x y z
N MET A 1 30.25 6.30 -27.32
CA MET A 1 29.73 7.52 -26.67
C MET A 1 28.21 7.49 -26.77
N GLN A 2 27.51 7.05 -25.73
CA GLN A 2 26.05 7.02 -25.66
C GLN A 2 25.64 7.69 -24.34
N SER A 3 24.81 8.72 -24.43
CA SER A 3 24.35 9.48 -23.26
C SER A 3 23.02 8.89 -22.77
N ILE A 4 23.03 8.26 -21.60
CA ILE A 4 21.80 7.81 -20.93
C ILE A 4 21.32 8.96 -20.04
N MET A 5 20.34 9.73 -20.51
CA MET A 5 19.59 10.66 -19.67
C MET A 5 18.58 9.89 -18.80
N ALA A 6 18.99 9.52 -17.60
CA ALA A 6 18.05 9.08 -16.56
C ALA A 6 17.31 10.29 -15.99
N ARG A 7 16.05 10.49 -16.36
CA ARG A 7 15.15 11.44 -15.68
C ARG A 7 14.77 10.87 -14.31
N VAL A 8 15.36 11.41 -13.25
CA VAL A 8 14.94 11.13 -11.86
C VAL A 8 13.71 11.97 -11.54
N VAL A 9 12.60 11.33 -11.18
CA VAL A 9 11.40 12.01 -10.66
C VAL A 9 11.34 11.76 -9.15
N ILE A 10 11.57 12.82 -8.37
CA ILE A 10 11.39 12.79 -6.92
C ILE A 10 9.93 13.13 -6.63
N VAL A 11 9.19 12.22 -6.02
CA VAL A 11 7.84 12.48 -5.47
C VAL A 11 7.96 12.60 -3.96
N ALA A 12 7.85 13.82 -3.44
CA ALA A 12 7.76 14.07 -2.01
C ALA A 12 6.29 14.12 -1.58
N PHE A 13 5.95 13.44 -0.49
CA PHE A 13 4.65 13.53 0.15
C PHE A 13 4.77 14.34 1.44
N ALA A 14 3.96 15.39 1.57
CA ALA A 14 3.75 16.10 2.83
C ALA A 14 2.52 15.49 3.53
N ILE A 15 2.74 14.91 4.71
CA ILE A 15 1.62 14.47 5.58
C ILE A 15 1.23 15.67 6.46
N HIS A 16 0.10 16.29 6.15
CA HIS A 16 -0.51 17.30 7.01
C HIS A 16 -1.65 16.69 7.82
N GLY A 17 -1.54 16.76 9.14
CA GLY A 17 -2.61 16.37 10.06
C GLY A 17 -2.10 15.71 11.32
N LEU A 18 -1.69 16.52 12.30
CA LEU A 18 -1.77 16.24 13.74
C LEU A 18 -1.39 17.53 14.49
N SER A 19 -2.32 18.07 15.27
CA SER A 19 -2.08 19.22 16.15
C SER A 19 -1.45 18.74 17.45
N GLY A 20 -0.16 19.01 17.64
CA GLY A 20 0.58 18.64 18.85
C GLY A 20 2.04 18.35 18.52
N THR A 21 2.95 18.73 19.41
CA THR A 21 4.39 18.57 19.22
C THR A 21 4.82 17.10 19.17
N GLN A 22 4.87 16.52 17.96
CA GLN A 22 5.54 15.26 17.68
C GLN A 22 6.40 15.37 16.41
N SER A 23 7.53 14.66 16.39
CA SER A 23 8.48 14.71 15.28
C SER A 23 7.95 13.95 14.07
N LEU A 24 7.90 14.57 12.89
CA LEU A 24 7.68 13.82 11.65
C LEU A 24 8.86 12.87 11.39
N ILE A 25 8.58 11.57 11.38
CA ILE A 25 9.46 10.57 10.78
C ILE A 25 8.97 10.35 9.34
N LEU A 26 9.74 10.82 8.36
CA LEU A 26 9.42 10.65 6.95
C LEU A 26 10.09 9.37 6.42
N LEU A 27 9.36 8.25 6.47
CA LEU A 27 9.78 6.98 5.87
C LEU A 27 9.48 6.99 4.37
N GLY A 28 10.43 7.51 3.58
CA GLY A 28 10.40 7.44 2.13
C GLY A 28 10.97 6.11 1.63
N PHE A 29 10.14 5.27 0.98
CA PHE A 29 10.63 4.10 0.25
C PHE A 29 11.12 4.52 -1.15
N MET A 30 12.42 4.35 -1.39
CA MET A 30 13.01 4.42 -2.73
C MET A 30 13.18 3.00 -3.29
N SER A 31 12.45 2.69 -4.36
CA SER A 31 12.62 1.44 -5.11
C SER A 31 13.50 1.69 -6.34
N LEU A 32 14.81 1.58 -6.17
CA LEU A 32 15.76 1.49 -7.29
C LEU A 32 15.92 0.02 -7.70
N LEU A 33 15.45 -0.31 -8.90
CA LEU A 33 15.71 -1.62 -9.52
C LEU A 33 17.15 -1.64 -10.08
N CYS A 34 18.10 -1.99 -9.22
CA CYS A 34 19.36 -2.61 -9.63
C CYS A 34 19.31 -4.11 -9.34
N ALA A 35 20.07 -4.91 -10.10
CA ALA A 35 19.91 -6.36 -10.15
C ALA A 35 20.27 -7.13 -8.85
N GLU A 36 20.86 -6.46 -7.85
CA GLU A 36 21.24 -7.07 -6.58
C GLU A 36 20.89 -6.15 -5.39
N GLY A 37 19.86 -6.52 -4.62
CA GLY A 37 19.58 -5.98 -3.28
C GLY A 37 18.70 -4.72 -3.22
N VAL A 38 17.98 -4.59 -2.09
CA VAL A 38 17.20 -3.41 -1.72
C VAL A 38 18.04 -2.54 -0.78
N LEU A 39 18.24 -1.26 -1.13
CA LEU A 39 18.89 -0.28 -0.27
C LEU A 39 17.84 0.64 0.36
N ALA A 40 17.72 0.61 1.69
CA ALA A 40 16.88 1.55 2.44
C ALA A 40 17.71 2.76 2.90
N LEU A 41 17.20 3.98 2.71
CA LEU A 41 17.82 5.21 3.19
C LEU A 41 16.83 5.99 4.05
N ALA A 42 17.13 6.18 5.33
CA ALA A 42 16.31 6.97 6.26
C ALA A 42 16.84 8.41 6.35
N ILE A 43 15.96 9.40 6.15
CA ILE A 43 16.30 10.83 6.26
C ILE A 43 15.51 11.45 7.41
N LYS A 44 16.20 12.08 8.35
CA LYS A 44 15.59 12.77 9.48
C LYS A 44 15.68 14.30 9.28
N ALA A 45 14.54 14.94 9.08
CA ALA A 45 14.43 16.40 9.07
C ALA A 45 13.85 16.87 10.42
N LYS A 46 14.50 17.82 11.08
CA LYS A 46 14.01 18.45 12.32
C LYS A 46 13.59 19.88 12.00
N GLN A 47 12.32 20.21 12.21
CA GLN A 47 11.82 21.57 12.00
C GLN A 47 12.44 22.51 13.06
N GLY A 48 13.07 23.60 12.62
CA GLY A 48 13.68 24.61 13.51
C GLY A 48 15.18 24.88 13.32
N ASN A 49 15.90 24.09 12.50
CA ASN A 49 17.25 24.42 12.05
C ASN A 49 17.49 23.84 10.64
N ASN A 50 18.13 24.60 9.75
CA ASN A 50 18.34 24.24 8.33
C ASN A 50 19.45 23.19 8.10
N ASN A 51 19.51 22.16 8.96
CA ASN A 51 20.51 21.09 8.88
C ASN A 51 19.81 19.78 8.50
N LEU A 52 20.23 19.20 7.37
CA LEU A 52 19.85 17.86 6.95
C LEU A 52 20.83 16.86 7.55
N PHE A 53 20.36 15.88 8.31
CA PHE A 53 21.20 14.82 8.88
C PHE A 53 21.13 13.57 8.01
N LEU A 54 22.28 13.15 7.48
CA LEU A 54 22.48 11.81 6.95
C LEU A 54 22.76 10.87 8.11
N LEU A 55 22.01 9.78 8.21
CA LEU A 55 22.37 8.64 9.04
C LEU A 55 23.30 7.73 8.22
N ASP A 56 24.48 7.44 8.75
CA ASP A 56 25.48 6.62 8.04
C ASP A 56 24.96 5.19 7.82
N GLY A 57 24.64 4.87 6.57
CA GLY A 57 24.56 3.50 6.09
C GLY A 57 25.92 3.09 5.52
N VAL A 58 26.54 2.05 6.08
CA VAL A 58 27.86 1.57 5.67
C VAL A 58 27.82 1.10 4.22
N ALA A 59 28.24 1.97 3.29
CA ALA A 59 28.27 1.70 1.86
C ALA A 59 29.59 1.03 1.44
N SER A 60 29.70 -0.29 1.60
CA SER A 60 30.82 -1.06 1.05
C SER A 60 30.65 -1.29 -0.46
N ASN A 61 30.83 -0.24 -1.28
CA ASN A 61 31.32 -0.33 -2.67
C ASN A 61 31.41 1.07 -3.35
N SER A 62 32.34 1.20 -4.30
CA SER A 62 32.69 2.44 -5.01
C SER A 62 31.58 3.06 -5.87
N VAL A 63 30.44 2.38 -6.04
CA VAL A 63 29.26 2.89 -6.78
C VAL A 63 28.53 3.99 -5.99
N ALA A 64 28.51 3.92 -4.65
CA ALA A 64 27.79 4.88 -3.81
C ALA A 64 28.35 6.31 -3.92
N ALA A 65 29.67 6.46 -4.10
CA ALA A 65 30.33 7.77 -4.21
C ALA A 65 29.85 8.60 -5.43
N ASN A 66 29.39 7.94 -6.50
CA ASN A 66 28.85 8.62 -7.68
C ASN A 66 27.35 8.97 -7.55
N LEU A 67 26.62 8.31 -6.63
CA LEU A 67 25.20 8.58 -6.35
C LEU A 67 24.98 9.75 -5.38
N VAL A 68 25.97 10.06 -4.52
CA VAL A 68 25.88 11.18 -3.56
C VAL A 68 26.19 12.54 -4.19
N ARG A 69 27.00 12.58 -5.27
CA ARG A 69 27.40 13.84 -5.95
C ARG A 69 26.23 14.72 -6.43
N PRO A 70 25.17 14.19 -7.08
CA PRO A 70 24.00 14.99 -7.45
C PRO A 70 23.27 15.60 -6.23
N PHE A 71 23.23 14.87 -5.12
CA PHE A 71 22.55 15.30 -3.89
C PHE A 71 23.28 16.47 -3.21
N VAL A 72 24.62 16.43 -3.17
CA VAL A 72 25.47 17.55 -2.71
C VAL A 72 25.30 18.77 -3.61
N HIS A 73 25.15 18.59 -4.92
CA HIS A 73 24.94 19.68 -5.86
C HIS A 73 23.55 20.34 -5.69
N PHE A 74 22.51 19.54 -5.43
CA PHE A 74 21.17 20.03 -5.10
C PHE A 74 21.17 20.83 -3.79
N ALA A 75 21.75 20.28 -2.72
CA ALA A 75 21.85 20.94 -1.42
C ALA A 75 22.53 22.32 -1.50
N ARG A 76 23.63 22.42 -2.27
CA ARG A 76 24.31 23.70 -2.53
C ARG A 76 23.45 24.68 -3.34
N SER A 77 22.73 24.21 -4.36
CA SER A 77 21.80 25.07 -5.13
C SER A 77 20.58 25.56 -4.33
N ALA A 78 20.23 24.87 -3.24
CA ALA A 78 19.15 25.22 -2.33
C ALA A 78 19.61 26.00 -1.09
N ASN A 79 20.87 26.46 -1.03
CA ASN A 79 21.47 27.16 0.12
C ASN A 79 21.42 26.38 1.45
N LEU A 80 21.36 25.04 1.40
CA LEU A 80 21.40 24.18 2.57
C LEU A 80 22.84 23.97 3.04
N ARG A 81 23.12 24.21 4.32
CA ARG A 81 24.43 23.90 4.93
C ARG A 81 24.50 22.40 5.24
N LEU A 82 25.44 21.72 4.61
CA LEU A 82 25.84 20.36 4.98
C LEU A 82 26.92 20.48 6.07
N SER A 83 26.64 19.95 7.25
CA SER A 83 27.67 19.71 8.29
C SER A 83 28.16 18.27 8.16
N THR A 84 29.48 18.08 8.25
CA THR A 84 30.13 16.77 8.34
C THR A 84 30.46 16.37 9.77
N ASP A 85 30.07 17.19 10.76
CA ASP A 85 30.45 17.00 12.16
C ASP A 85 29.38 16.18 12.89
N ALA A 86 29.56 14.85 12.87
CA ALA A 86 28.80 13.94 13.72
C ALA A 86 29.38 13.93 15.14
N VAL A 87 28.89 14.82 16.01
CA VAL A 87 29.12 14.70 17.46
C VAL A 87 28.17 13.65 18.02
N VAL A 88 28.72 12.59 18.62
CA VAL A 88 27.94 11.67 19.45
C VAL A 88 27.52 12.40 20.71
N ALA A 89 26.23 12.70 20.83
CA ALA A 89 25.63 13.29 22.03
C ALA A 89 24.81 12.22 22.77
N GLU A 90 25.46 11.50 23.68
CA GLU A 90 24.79 11.18 24.95
C GLU A 90 24.68 12.51 25.71
N GLU A 91 23.46 12.98 25.96
CA GLU A 91 23.26 14.10 26.88
C GLU A 91 22.05 13.85 27.77
N VAL A 92 22.35 13.39 28.99
CA VAL A 92 21.41 13.39 30.11
C VAL A 92 21.26 14.84 30.56
N LEU A 93 20.22 15.51 30.09
CA LEU A 93 19.88 16.86 30.56
C LEU A 93 19.31 16.80 31.99
N SER A 94 20.20 16.90 32.99
CA SER A 94 19.84 17.29 34.35
C SER A 94 20.29 18.73 34.62
N ALA A 95 19.33 19.62 34.89
CA ALA A 95 19.58 21.00 35.25
C ALA A 95 18.60 21.49 36.33
N LYS A 96 19.15 21.84 37.49
CA LYS A 96 18.59 22.69 38.57
C LYS A 96 19.79 23.45 39.15
N CYS A 97 19.73 24.69 39.64
CA CYS A 97 18.63 25.66 39.78
C CYS A 97 19.24 27.09 39.56
N THR A 98 18.74 28.26 39.96
CA THR A 98 17.68 28.64 40.92
C THR A 98 17.17 30.07 40.62
N CYS A 99 15.84 30.27 40.54
CA CYS A 99 15.23 31.50 41.08
C CYS A 99 13.73 31.32 41.39
N GLN A 100 13.40 31.50 42.68
CA GLN A 100 12.08 31.75 43.26
C GLN A 100 10.94 30.72 43.07
N ALA A 101 10.90 29.75 43.97
CA ALA A 101 9.72 29.53 44.81
C ALA A 101 10.16 29.33 46.26
N SER A 102 9.34 29.75 47.23
CA SER A 102 9.66 29.76 48.66
C SER A 102 9.72 28.36 49.29
N GLY A 103 10.77 28.06 50.08
CA GLY A 103 10.68 27.10 51.19
C GLY A 103 11.56 25.84 51.18
N ARG A 104 12.72 25.94 51.86
CA ARG A 104 13.28 25.01 52.88
C ARG A 104 13.65 23.52 52.60
N ASP A 105 14.86 23.21 53.09
CA ASP A 105 15.33 22.03 53.87
C ASP A 105 15.87 20.73 53.18
N THR A 106 17.21 20.72 53.05
CA THR A 106 18.23 19.70 53.44
C THR A 106 17.96 18.18 53.43
N PHE A 107 18.84 17.42 52.75
CA PHE A 107 19.84 16.43 53.26
C PHE A 107 20.41 15.61 52.08
N GLY A 108 21.57 14.96 52.23
CA GLY A 108 22.27 14.27 51.11
C GLY A 108 22.66 12.82 51.41
N HIS A 109 23.28 12.13 50.43
CA HIS A 109 24.36 11.14 50.61
C HIS A 109 24.96 10.71 49.26
N GLN A 110 26.22 10.29 49.26
CA GLN A 110 27.00 9.83 48.10
C GLN A 110 26.83 8.33 47.84
N TYR A 111 27.06 7.86 46.61
CA TYR A 111 27.99 6.74 46.33
C TYR A 111 28.33 6.69 44.83
N GLU A 112 29.57 6.30 44.51
CA GLU A 112 30.15 6.27 43.16
C GLU A 112 30.92 4.96 42.97
N GLN A 113 30.75 4.26 41.83
CA GLN A 113 31.64 3.19 41.37
C GLN A 113 31.44 2.85 39.88
N SER A 114 32.45 2.20 39.27
CA SER A 114 32.78 2.29 37.84
C SER A 114 32.59 0.98 37.04
N ILE A 115 32.56 1.09 35.71
CA ILE A 115 32.40 -0.03 34.74
C ILE A 115 33.56 -0.02 33.72
N PRO A 116 34.17 -1.18 33.35
CA PRO A 116 35.37 -1.25 32.50
C PRO A 116 35.10 -1.35 30.98
N LYS A 117 36.12 -1.02 30.17
CA LYS A 117 36.11 -1.05 28.70
C LYS A 117 36.48 -2.43 28.11
N GLN A 118 35.91 -2.79 26.96
CA GLN A 118 36.42 -3.85 26.06
C GLN A 118 36.33 -3.44 24.58
N ALA A 119 37.07 -4.17 23.72
CA ALA A 119 37.52 -3.75 22.38
C ALA A 119 36.69 -4.34 21.21
N PRO A 120 36.75 -3.76 19.99
CA PRO A 120 35.91 -4.17 18.87
C PRO A 120 36.44 -5.39 18.10
N VAL A 121 35.52 -6.18 17.52
CA VAL A 121 35.80 -7.33 16.65
C VAL A 121 35.33 -7.01 15.23
N SER A 122 36.13 -7.34 14.20
CA SER A 122 35.79 -7.11 12.80
C SER A 122 35.30 -8.39 12.10
N PHE A 123 34.50 -8.23 11.05
CA PHE A 123 34.08 -9.30 10.15
C PHE A 123 34.43 -8.95 8.70
N ALA A 124 35.02 -9.89 7.97
CA ALA A 124 35.33 -9.77 6.55
C ALA A 124 34.24 -10.44 5.69
N LEU A 125 33.78 -9.75 4.65
CA LEU A 125 32.82 -10.29 3.68
C LEU A 125 33.55 -10.91 2.48
N SER A 126 33.27 -12.18 2.21
CA SER A 126 33.76 -12.88 1.01
C SER A 126 32.72 -12.81 -0.10
N GLN A 127 33.10 -12.28 -1.28
CA GLN A 127 32.25 -12.20 -2.46
C GLN A 127 32.45 -13.42 -3.36
N LYS A 128 31.42 -14.25 -3.52
CA LYS A 128 31.16 -15.06 -4.73
C LYS A 128 29.78 -15.74 -4.63
N ALA A 129 28.89 -15.45 -5.58
CA ALA A 129 27.67 -16.23 -5.80
C ALA A 129 27.96 -17.36 -6.81
N PRO A 130 27.56 -18.62 -6.51
CA PRO A 130 27.41 -19.67 -7.52
C PRO A 130 25.93 -19.98 -7.80
N ALA A 131 25.71 -20.72 -8.90
CA ALA A 131 24.41 -20.94 -9.52
C ALA A 131 23.46 -21.86 -8.73
N THR A 132 22.23 -21.96 -9.26
CA THR A 132 21.14 -22.84 -8.79
C THR A 132 21.56 -24.30 -8.67
N HIS A 133 21.91 -24.70 -7.45
CA HIS A 133 21.84 -26.08 -7.00
C HIS A 133 20.80 -26.19 -5.90
N GLU A 134 20.02 -27.27 -5.92
CA GLU A 134 19.23 -27.71 -4.76
C GLU A 134 20.20 -28.11 -3.64
N HIS A 135 20.70 -27.13 -2.89
CA HIS A 135 21.41 -27.43 -1.66
C HIS A 135 20.41 -28.00 -0.66
N ALA A 136 20.51 -29.31 -0.45
CA ALA A 136 19.80 -30.01 0.60
C ALA A 136 20.17 -29.40 1.96
N VAL A 137 19.33 -28.46 2.42
CA VAL A 137 19.34 -27.99 3.79
C VAL A 137 19.24 -29.23 4.69
N PRO A 138 20.10 -29.40 5.71
CA PRO A 138 19.96 -30.50 6.65
C PRO A 138 18.54 -30.45 7.23
N LYS A 139 17.76 -31.51 7.01
CA LYS A 139 16.43 -31.64 7.59
C LYS A 139 16.56 -31.92 9.09
N HIS A 140 16.93 -30.89 9.86
CA HIS A 140 16.53 -30.78 11.25
C HIS A 140 15.03 -30.47 11.27
N SER A 141 14.23 -31.45 10.87
CA SER A 141 12.80 -31.44 11.12
C SER A 141 12.60 -31.57 12.61
N ALA A 142 12.12 -30.51 13.25
CA ALA A 142 11.26 -30.70 14.40
C ALA A 142 10.17 -31.71 14.01
N SER A 143 9.99 -32.74 14.83
CA SER A 143 8.76 -33.54 14.81
C SER A 143 7.61 -32.68 15.34
N HIS A 144 6.36 -33.06 15.03
CA HIS A 144 5.20 -32.46 15.68
C HIS A 144 5.31 -32.49 17.22
N ASP A 145 5.94 -33.54 17.76
CA ASP A 145 6.16 -33.76 19.20
C ASP A 145 7.44 -33.11 19.78
N SER A 146 8.21 -32.34 18.99
CA SER A 146 9.40 -31.65 19.51
C SER A 146 9.02 -30.60 20.55
N ASN A 147 9.85 -30.35 21.56
CA ASN A 147 9.57 -29.37 22.60
C ASN A 147 9.67 -27.93 22.04
N ASP A 148 8.89 -26.99 22.57
CA ASP A 148 8.91 -25.58 22.13
C ASP A 148 10.29 -24.95 22.28
N SER A 149 11.06 -25.33 23.31
CA SER A 149 12.44 -24.88 23.49
C SER A 149 13.34 -25.29 22.32
N ASP A 150 13.22 -26.54 21.85
CA ASP A 150 14.07 -27.05 20.76
C ASP A 150 13.72 -26.36 19.43
N VAL A 151 12.43 -26.17 19.15
CA VAL A 151 11.98 -25.45 17.96
C VAL A 151 12.39 -23.98 18.00
N LEU A 152 12.29 -23.35 19.18
CA LEU A 152 12.73 -21.97 19.41
C LEU A 152 14.24 -21.80 19.21
N ASP A 153 15.05 -22.71 19.75
CA ASP A 153 16.51 -22.69 19.58
C ASP A 153 16.91 -22.90 18.11
N LEU A 154 16.28 -23.88 17.42
CA LEU A 154 16.50 -24.12 16.00
C LEU A 154 16.07 -22.93 15.13
N ALA A 155 14.96 -22.26 15.45
CA ALA A 155 14.50 -21.07 14.74
C ALA A 155 15.40 -19.85 15.00
N THR A 156 15.84 -19.65 16.24
CA THR A 156 16.74 -18.55 16.65
C THR A 156 18.14 -18.71 16.04
N GLN A 157 18.61 -19.94 15.88
CA GLN A 157 19.84 -20.29 15.15
C GLN A 157 19.68 -20.25 13.62
N GLY A 158 18.50 -19.91 13.10
CA GLY A 158 18.21 -19.86 11.66
C GLY A 158 18.15 -21.22 10.94
N LYS A 159 18.15 -22.34 11.69
CA LYS A 159 18.06 -23.71 11.15
C LYS A 159 16.64 -24.04 10.69
N ILE A 160 15.63 -23.46 11.34
CA ILE A 160 14.24 -23.45 10.87
C ILE A 160 13.88 -22.02 10.45
N PRO A 161 13.49 -21.77 9.18
CA PRO A 161 13.10 -20.42 8.75
C PRO A 161 11.77 -20.02 9.40
N ILE A 162 11.69 -18.76 9.87
CA ILE A 162 10.52 -18.22 10.59
C ILE A 162 9.21 -18.34 9.79
N HIS A 163 9.27 -18.23 8.45
CA HIS A 163 8.11 -18.39 7.56
C HIS A 163 7.69 -19.85 7.32
N GLY A 164 8.48 -20.81 7.79
CA GLY A 164 8.23 -22.25 7.67
C GLY A 164 7.74 -22.92 8.97
N LEU A 165 7.52 -22.15 10.04
CA LEU A 165 7.15 -22.68 11.36
C LEU A 165 5.84 -23.48 11.32
N GLU A 166 4.82 -23.02 10.59
CA GLU A 166 3.54 -23.74 10.43
C GLU A 166 3.74 -25.16 9.89
N LYS A 167 4.69 -25.34 8.96
CA LYS A 167 5.06 -26.65 8.42
C LYS A 167 5.95 -27.46 9.38
N ALA A 168 6.77 -26.79 10.19
CA ALA A 168 7.68 -27.44 11.12
C ALA A 168 6.97 -28.01 12.37
N VAL A 169 5.99 -27.28 12.93
CA VAL A 169 5.24 -27.75 14.10
C VAL A 169 3.89 -28.38 13.76
N GLY A 170 3.29 -28.08 12.60
CA GLY A 170 1.98 -28.59 12.18
C GLY A 170 0.76 -27.97 12.88
N ASP A 171 0.97 -27.17 13.93
CA ASP A 171 -0.06 -26.37 14.57
C ASP A 171 0.17 -24.87 14.27
N HIS A 172 -0.87 -24.22 13.74
CA HIS A 172 -0.78 -22.83 13.30
C HIS A 172 -0.72 -21.82 14.46
N LYS A 173 -1.39 -22.08 15.59
CA LYS A 173 -1.37 -21.21 16.78
C LYS A 173 0.00 -21.28 17.45
N ARG A 174 0.53 -22.50 17.61
CA ARG A 174 1.86 -22.78 18.14
C ARG A 174 2.96 -22.16 17.27
N ALA A 175 2.83 -22.20 15.95
CA ALA A 175 3.73 -21.52 15.03
C ALA A 175 3.74 -19.99 15.25
N VAL A 176 2.57 -19.38 15.49
CA VAL A 176 2.43 -17.96 15.84
C VAL A 176 3.06 -17.66 17.20
N GLU A 177 2.85 -18.51 18.21
CA GLU A 177 3.45 -18.40 19.55
C GLU A 177 4.98 -18.40 19.49
N ILE A 178 5.58 -19.42 18.88
CA ILE A 178 7.04 -19.53 18.72
C ILE A 178 7.59 -18.34 17.92
N ARG A 179 6.92 -17.95 16.83
CA ARG A 179 7.32 -16.78 16.03
C ARG A 179 7.36 -15.49 16.85
N ARG A 180 6.37 -15.26 17.73
CA ARG A 180 6.32 -14.09 18.61
C ARG A 180 7.49 -14.07 19.59
N VAL A 181 7.90 -15.23 20.13
CA VAL A 181 9.08 -15.32 21.02
C VAL A 181 10.36 -15.01 20.25
N VAL A 182 10.59 -15.64 19.08
CA VAL A 182 11.76 -15.39 18.22
C VAL A 182 11.90 -13.90 17.89
N ILE A 183 10.81 -13.25 17.46
CA ILE A 183 10.82 -11.83 17.09
C ILE A 183 11.04 -10.92 18.30
N SER A 184 10.43 -11.22 19.45
CA SER A 184 10.62 -10.44 20.69
C SER A 184 12.08 -10.47 21.14
N GLN A 185 12.73 -11.64 21.06
CA GLN A 185 14.13 -11.81 21.44
C GLN A 185 15.11 -11.20 20.43
N ALA A 186 14.92 -11.48 19.13
CA ALA A 186 15.89 -11.12 18.09
C ALA A 186 15.78 -9.67 17.61
N VAL A 187 14.56 -9.12 17.52
CA VAL A 187 14.29 -7.82 16.89
C VAL A 187 13.95 -6.76 17.91
N VAL A 188 13.01 -7.03 18.80
CA VAL A 188 12.42 -6.00 19.67
C VAL A 188 13.21 -5.81 20.96
N LYS A 189 13.85 -6.88 21.47
CA LYS A 189 14.58 -6.94 22.76
C LYS A 189 13.75 -6.53 23.98
N ASP A 190 12.43 -6.49 23.81
CA ASP A 190 11.42 -6.22 24.81
C ASP A 190 10.22 -7.13 24.54
N ALA A 191 9.82 -7.90 25.55
CA ALA A 191 8.66 -8.78 25.47
C ALA A 191 7.32 -8.03 25.65
N ALA A 192 7.33 -6.84 26.25
CA ALA A 192 6.11 -6.06 26.48
C ALA A 192 5.51 -5.52 25.17
N SER A 193 6.36 -5.22 24.18
CA SER A 193 5.96 -4.70 22.87
C SER A 193 4.97 -5.57 22.08
N LEU A 194 4.90 -6.90 22.32
CA LEU A 194 3.87 -7.78 21.75
C LEU A 194 2.78 -8.18 22.74
N ALA A 195 2.86 -7.80 24.02
CA ALA A 195 1.96 -8.26 25.09
C ALA A 195 0.48 -7.90 24.82
N HIS A 196 0.23 -6.75 24.19
CA HIS A 196 -1.12 -6.28 23.86
C HIS A 196 -1.57 -6.64 22.43
N LEU A 197 -0.75 -7.30 21.62
CA LEU A 197 -1.15 -7.79 20.30
C LEU A 197 -1.79 -9.18 20.46
N PRO A 198 -3.12 -9.32 20.34
CA PRO A 198 -3.81 -10.59 20.57
C PRO A 198 -3.47 -11.60 19.47
N TYR A 199 -3.49 -12.88 19.84
CA TYR A 199 -3.20 -14.00 18.95
C TYR A 199 -3.89 -15.29 19.37
N THR A 200 -4.54 -15.36 20.54
CA THR A 200 -5.31 -16.54 20.95
C THR A 200 -6.68 -16.54 20.27
N ASP A 201 -7.30 -17.73 20.24
CA ASP A 201 -8.71 -17.92 19.89
C ASP A 201 -9.09 -17.43 18.47
N TYR A 202 -8.14 -17.55 17.54
CA TYR A 202 -8.27 -17.13 16.14
C TYR A 202 -7.91 -18.27 15.18
N ASP A 203 -8.69 -18.43 14.10
CA ASP A 203 -8.44 -19.44 13.07
C ASP A 203 -7.32 -19.01 12.11
N PHE A 204 -6.08 -19.36 12.47
CA PHE A 204 -4.93 -19.17 11.60
C PHE A 204 -4.86 -20.14 10.40
N ALA A 205 -5.61 -21.26 10.43
CA ALA A 205 -5.64 -22.19 9.30
C ALA A 205 -6.39 -21.61 8.10
N ALA A 206 -7.39 -20.74 8.34
CA ALA A 206 -8.04 -19.95 7.29
C ALA A 206 -7.12 -18.89 6.65
N VAL A 207 -6.12 -18.39 7.39
CA VAL A 207 -5.18 -17.34 6.93
C VAL A 207 -3.97 -17.92 6.18
N HIS A 208 -3.44 -19.05 6.65
CA HIS A 208 -2.19 -19.62 6.17
C HIS A 208 -2.24 -19.97 4.66
N GLY A 209 -1.25 -19.49 3.90
CA GLY A 209 -1.15 -19.70 2.46
C GLY A 209 -2.24 -19.01 1.63
N ARG A 210 -3.04 -18.10 2.22
CA ARG A 210 -4.18 -17.43 1.56
C ARG A 210 -4.20 -15.92 1.75
N CYS A 211 -3.97 -15.45 2.98
CA CYS A 211 -4.24 -14.06 3.35
C CYS A 211 -3.02 -13.32 3.93
N ALA A 212 -2.14 -13.99 4.66
CA ALA A 212 -0.94 -13.39 5.24
C ALA A 212 0.15 -14.42 5.57
N GLU A 213 1.40 -13.97 5.52
CA GLU A 213 2.60 -14.72 5.90
C GLU A 213 3.20 -14.15 7.20
N ASN A 214 4.05 -14.93 7.89
CA ASN A 214 4.75 -14.50 9.12
C ASN A 214 3.84 -13.97 10.23
N VAL A 215 2.63 -14.54 10.36
CA VAL A 215 1.60 -14.09 11.31
C VAL A 215 2.11 -14.11 12.75
N ILE A 216 1.90 -13.00 13.48
CA ILE A 216 2.27 -12.82 14.90
C ILE A 216 1.05 -12.54 15.81
N GLY A 217 -0.16 -12.66 15.26
CA GLY A 217 -1.41 -12.26 15.90
C GLY A 217 -2.34 -11.57 14.92
N TYR A 218 -3.32 -10.84 15.44
CA TYR A 218 -4.30 -10.06 14.67
C TYR A 218 -4.50 -8.67 15.29
N MET A 219 -5.06 -7.74 14.52
CA MET A 219 -5.33 -6.37 14.95
C MET A 219 -6.85 -6.14 15.08
N PRO A 220 -7.41 -6.03 16.29
CA PRO A 220 -8.81 -5.68 16.47
C PRO A 220 -9.08 -4.25 15.99
N ILE A 221 -10.04 -4.09 15.07
CA ILE A 221 -10.56 -2.78 14.65
C ILE A 221 -12.02 -2.67 15.13
N PRO A 222 -12.44 -1.57 15.78
CA PRO A 222 -13.83 -1.41 16.19
C PRO A 222 -14.78 -1.45 15.00
N VAL A 223 -15.79 -2.32 15.05
CA VAL A 223 -16.83 -2.43 14.02
C VAL A 223 -18.15 -1.92 14.60
N GLY A 224 -18.74 -0.94 13.94
CA GLY A 224 -20.12 -0.49 14.19
C GLY A 224 -21.00 -0.71 12.97
N VAL A 225 -22.27 -0.35 13.09
CA VAL A 225 -23.27 -0.50 12.03
C VAL A 225 -23.95 0.84 11.73
N ALA A 226 -24.10 1.14 10.44
CA ALA A 226 -24.83 2.30 9.95
C ALA A 226 -26.08 1.86 9.16
N GLY A 227 -27.25 2.30 9.61
CA GLY A 227 -28.51 1.90 8.98
C GLY A 227 -29.75 2.21 9.83
N PRO A 228 -30.94 1.73 9.41
CA PRO A 228 -31.19 1.06 8.13
C PRO A 228 -31.03 2.02 6.95
N LEU A 229 -30.33 1.64 5.89
CA LEU A 229 -30.27 2.36 4.61
C LEU A 229 -31.29 1.75 3.65
N VAL A 230 -32.25 2.56 3.17
CA VAL A 230 -33.13 2.16 2.07
C VAL A 230 -32.44 2.50 0.75
N LEU A 231 -32.12 1.47 -0.04
CA LEU A 231 -31.46 1.57 -1.34
C LEU A 231 -32.17 0.65 -2.33
N ASN A 232 -32.66 1.19 -3.45
CA ASN A 232 -33.43 0.43 -4.46
C ASN A 232 -34.61 -0.34 -3.85
N GLY A 233 -35.32 0.29 -2.89
CA GLY A 233 -36.42 -0.33 -2.14
C GLY A 233 -36.01 -1.40 -1.12
N THR A 234 -34.74 -1.80 -1.06
CA THR A 234 -34.21 -2.81 -0.14
C THR A 234 -33.57 -2.14 1.08
N THR A 235 -33.72 -2.73 2.26
CA THR A 235 -33.12 -2.22 3.51
C THR A 235 -31.81 -2.92 3.82
N TYR A 236 -30.75 -2.13 4.05
CA TYR A 236 -29.41 -2.60 4.39
C TYR A 236 -28.94 -2.06 5.75
N TYR A 237 -28.15 -2.85 6.45
CA TYR A 237 -27.37 -2.41 7.62
C TYR A 237 -25.90 -2.53 7.26
N VAL A 238 -25.21 -1.39 7.18
CA VAL A 238 -23.85 -1.30 6.62
C VAL A 238 -22.83 -1.47 7.75
N PRO A 239 -22.02 -2.54 7.76
CA PRO A 239 -20.94 -2.69 8.73
C PRO A 239 -19.78 -1.75 8.38
N MET A 240 -19.20 -1.11 9.39
CA MET A 240 -18.13 -0.12 9.24
C MET A 240 -17.06 -0.35 10.31
N ALA A 241 -15.85 -0.71 9.88
CA ALA A 241 -14.69 -0.93 10.74
C ALA A 241 -13.80 0.33 10.74
N THR A 242 -13.72 1.04 11.86
CA THR A 242 -12.96 2.31 11.92
C THR A 242 -12.54 2.65 13.35
N THR A 243 -11.44 3.40 13.46
CA THR A 243 -11.01 4.09 14.68
C THR A 243 -11.30 5.59 14.64
N GLU A 244 -11.84 6.12 13.53
CA GLU A 244 -12.20 7.53 13.39
C GLU A 244 -13.50 7.83 14.16
N GLY A 245 -13.37 8.69 15.18
CA GLY A 245 -14.50 9.15 15.99
C GLY A 245 -15.58 9.83 15.14
N ALA A 246 -16.84 9.60 15.52
CA ALA A 246 -18.04 10.13 14.85
C ALA A 246 -18.29 9.73 13.38
N LEU A 247 -17.39 9.01 12.69
CA LEU A 247 -17.60 8.58 11.29
C LEU A 247 -18.92 7.81 11.13
N ILE A 248 -19.11 6.75 11.91
CA ILE A 248 -20.33 5.91 11.86
C ILE A 248 -21.58 6.72 12.21
N ALA A 249 -21.50 7.56 13.26
CA ALA A 249 -22.62 8.41 13.67
C ALA A 249 -23.02 9.44 12.59
N SER A 250 -22.04 10.00 11.88
CA SER A 250 -22.24 10.89 10.73
C SER A 250 -22.91 10.14 9.57
N THR A 251 -22.45 8.92 9.27
CA THR A 251 -23.07 8.05 8.25
C THR A 251 -24.52 7.70 8.61
N CYS A 252 -24.81 7.31 9.86
CA CYS A 252 -26.17 7.10 10.35
C CYS A 252 -27.07 8.33 10.17
N ARG A 253 -26.54 9.53 10.44
CA ARG A 253 -27.26 10.81 10.26
C ARG A 253 -27.56 11.09 8.79
N GLY A 254 -26.60 10.81 7.89
CA GLY A 254 -26.79 10.89 6.44
C GLY A 254 -27.87 9.92 5.94
N ILE A 255 -27.78 8.65 6.34
CA ILE A 255 -28.78 7.61 6.03
C ILE A 255 -30.18 8.03 6.53
N LYS A 256 -30.29 8.59 7.73
CA LYS A 256 -31.57 9.09 8.28
C LYS A 256 -32.17 10.23 7.44
N ALA A 257 -31.34 11.08 6.83
CA ALA A 257 -31.80 12.11 5.90
C ALA A 257 -32.22 11.52 4.55
N ILE A 258 -31.46 10.55 4.02
CA ILE A 258 -31.79 9.80 2.78
C ILE A 258 -33.15 9.11 2.89
N ASN A 259 -33.38 8.35 3.97
CA ASN A 259 -34.66 7.68 4.19
C ASN A 259 -35.82 8.68 4.41
N GLY A 260 -35.53 9.86 4.95
CA GLY A 260 -36.51 10.96 5.05
C GLY A 260 -36.97 11.51 3.70
N GLY A 261 -36.24 11.22 2.62
CA GLY A 261 -36.61 11.45 1.23
C GLY A 261 -37.18 10.24 0.50
N GLY A 262 -37.43 9.12 1.18
CA GLY A 262 -37.92 7.86 0.58
C GLY A 262 -36.84 6.83 0.28
N GLY A 263 -35.57 7.12 0.57
CA GLY A 263 -34.42 6.25 0.28
C GLY A 263 -33.59 6.75 -0.90
N ALA A 264 -32.55 5.98 -1.26
CA ALA A 264 -31.70 6.25 -2.41
C ALA A 264 -31.97 5.28 -3.56
N HIS A 265 -31.63 5.70 -4.78
CA HIS A 265 -31.58 4.84 -5.96
C HIS A 265 -30.13 4.76 -6.46
N ALA A 266 -29.69 3.58 -6.91
CA ALA A 266 -28.34 3.40 -7.47
C ALA A 266 -28.31 2.34 -8.57
N VAL A 267 -27.47 2.58 -9.57
CA VAL A 267 -27.28 1.71 -10.74
C VAL A 267 -25.80 1.44 -10.99
N VAL A 268 -25.47 0.21 -11.36
CA VAL A 268 -24.15 -0.16 -11.88
C VAL A 268 -24.13 0.17 -13.37
N THR A 269 -23.26 1.09 -13.77
CA THR A 269 -23.15 1.56 -15.16
C THR A 269 -22.08 0.82 -15.97
N ASP A 270 -21.14 0.18 -15.28
CA ASP A 270 -20.04 -0.58 -15.90
C ASP A 270 -19.47 -1.61 -14.92
N ASP A 271 -18.94 -2.71 -15.45
CA ASP A 271 -18.43 -3.87 -14.72
C ASP A 271 -17.25 -4.48 -15.46
N GLY A 272 -16.03 -4.27 -14.96
CA GLY A 272 -14.84 -4.93 -15.48
C GLY A 272 -13.57 -4.64 -14.69
N MET A 273 -12.96 -5.69 -14.12
CA MET A 273 -11.63 -5.61 -13.53
C MET A 273 -10.56 -5.57 -14.65
N THR A 274 -9.46 -4.87 -14.39
CA THR A 274 -8.44 -4.60 -15.41
C THR A 274 -7.05 -5.10 -15.05
N ARG A 275 -6.31 -5.54 -16.07
CA ARG A 275 -4.87 -5.82 -16.04
C ARG A 275 -4.23 -5.26 -17.31
N ALA A 276 -3.12 -4.55 -17.17
CA ALA A 276 -2.43 -3.95 -18.29
C ALA A 276 -0.94 -4.31 -18.30
N PRO A 277 -0.52 -5.37 -19.02
CA PRO A 277 0.88 -5.63 -19.30
C PRO A 277 1.51 -4.53 -20.17
N CYS A 278 2.82 -4.38 -20.03
CA CYS A 278 3.69 -3.72 -21.00
C CYS A 278 4.48 -4.82 -21.73
N VAL A 279 4.39 -4.83 -23.06
CA VAL A 279 5.17 -5.71 -23.95
C VAL A 279 6.04 -4.86 -24.86
N ARG A 280 7.21 -5.39 -25.24
CA ARG A 280 8.25 -4.66 -25.98
C ARG A 280 8.53 -5.31 -27.32
N PHE A 281 8.89 -4.48 -28.29
CA PHE A 281 9.30 -4.89 -29.62
C PHE A 281 10.65 -4.25 -29.98
N PRO A 282 11.42 -4.82 -30.93
CA PRO A 282 12.72 -4.27 -31.33
C PRO A 282 12.63 -2.87 -31.98
N THR A 283 11.50 -2.55 -32.62
CA THR A 283 11.28 -1.27 -33.30
C THR A 283 9.83 -0.79 -33.15
N VAL A 284 9.60 0.50 -33.34
CA VAL A 284 8.25 1.09 -33.40
C VAL A 284 7.40 0.49 -34.53
N ALA A 285 8.03 0.05 -35.64
CA ALA A 285 7.32 -0.59 -36.74
C ALA A 285 6.69 -1.92 -36.32
N TYR A 286 7.44 -2.79 -35.63
CA TYR A 286 6.89 -4.04 -35.08
C TYR A 286 5.78 -3.78 -34.06
N ALA A 287 5.97 -2.80 -33.16
CA ALA A 287 4.95 -2.43 -32.18
C ALA A 287 3.68 -1.84 -32.86
N ALA A 288 3.82 -1.11 -33.96
CA ALA A 288 2.69 -0.57 -34.71
C ALA A 288 1.89 -1.67 -35.45
N GLU A 289 2.55 -2.63 -36.10
CA GLU A 289 1.86 -3.78 -36.71
C GLU A 289 1.19 -4.67 -35.65
N ALA A 290 1.87 -4.93 -34.52
CA ALA A 290 1.28 -5.63 -33.40
C ALA A 290 0.04 -4.92 -32.84
N LYS A 291 0.06 -3.58 -32.75
CA LYS A 291 -1.12 -2.79 -32.36
C LYS A 291 -2.26 -2.93 -33.36
N LYS A 292 -2.00 -2.78 -34.67
CA LYS A 292 -3.01 -2.93 -35.72
C LYS A 292 -3.70 -4.29 -35.66
N TYR A 293 -2.94 -5.36 -35.39
CA TYR A 293 -3.51 -6.70 -35.23
C TYR A 293 -4.31 -6.83 -33.93
N ILE A 294 -3.80 -6.34 -32.79
CA ILE A 294 -4.53 -6.39 -31.52
C ILE A 294 -5.84 -5.60 -31.57
N ASP A 295 -5.89 -4.50 -32.32
CA ASP A 295 -7.11 -3.70 -32.52
C ASP A 295 -8.07 -4.29 -33.58
N SER A 296 -7.68 -5.33 -34.33
CA SER A 296 -8.56 -6.00 -35.31
C SER A 296 -9.46 -7.04 -34.64
N ASP A 297 -10.58 -7.38 -35.28
CA ASP A 297 -11.51 -8.41 -34.79
C ASP A 297 -10.82 -9.77 -34.60
N GLU A 298 -9.90 -10.12 -35.51
CA GLU A 298 -9.09 -11.34 -35.45
C GLU A 298 -8.21 -11.40 -34.20
N GLY A 299 -7.54 -10.28 -33.86
CA GLY A 299 -6.69 -10.18 -32.68
C GLY A 299 -7.50 -10.12 -31.39
N GLN A 300 -8.61 -9.37 -31.37
CA GLN A 300 -9.52 -9.34 -30.23
C GLN A 300 -10.11 -10.73 -29.95
N GLU A 301 -10.50 -11.49 -30.98
CA GLU A 301 -11.04 -12.83 -30.79
C GLU A 301 -9.97 -13.85 -30.34
N LEU A 302 -8.76 -13.81 -30.91
CA LEU A 302 -7.64 -14.61 -30.39
C LEU A 302 -7.41 -14.37 -28.89
N LEU A 303 -7.41 -13.10 -28.47
CA LEU A 303 -7.24 -12.71 -27.07
C LEU A 303 -8.42 -13.13 -26.20
N ARG A 304 -9.65 -13.02 -26.70
CA ARG A 304 -10.90 -13.42 -26.00
C ARG A 304 -10.94 -14.92 -25.78
N SER A 305 -10.75 -15.72 -26.83
CA SER A 305 -10.69 -17.18 -26.78
C SER A 305 -9.56 -17.67 -25.87
N ALA A 306 -8.35 -17.09 -25.96
CA ALA A 306 -7.23 -17.46 -25.10
C ALA A 306 -7.47 -17.08 -23.62
N PHE A 307 -8.11 -15.95 -23.33
CA PHE A 307 -8.48 -15.56 -21.97
C PHE A 307 -9.55 -16.49 -21.38
N ALA A 308 -10.61 -16.77 -22.15
CA ALA A 308 -11.72 -17.64 -21.74
C ALA A 308 -11.25 -19.05 -21.38
N SER A 309 -10.21 -19.57 -22.05
CA SER A 309 -9.58 -20.86 -21.74
C SER A 309 -8.98 -20.97 -20.32
N THR A 310 -9.02 -19.92 -19.49
CA THR A 310 -8.42 -19.92 -18.14
C THR A 310 -9.41 -19.89 -16.97
N THR A 311 -10.70 -19.63 -17.24
CA THR A 311 -11.73 -19.36 -16.23
C THR A 311 -13.14 -19.66 -16.75
N ASN A 312 -13.99 -20.26 -15.91
CA ASN A 312 -15.41 -20.49 -16.21
C ASN A 312 -16.32 -19.33 -15.77
N HIS A 313 -15.76 -18.32 -15.07
CA HIS A 313 -16.52 -17.21 -14.46
C HIS A 313 -16.17 -15.85 -15.06
N GLY A 314 -15.07 -15.77 -15.82
CA GLY A 314 -14.54 -14.52 -16.35
C GLY A 314 -14.82 -14.36 -17.83
N THR A 315 -15.18 -13.15 -18.25
CA THR A 315 -15.39 -12.83 -19.67
C THR A 315 -14.59 -11.59 -20.02
N LEU A 316 -13.63 -11.74 -20.94
CA LEU A 316 -12.90 -10.59 -21.48
C LEU A 316 -13.89 -9.71 -22.25
N THR A 317 -14.02 -8.44 -21.85
CA THR A 317 -14.92 -7.48 -22.52
C THR A 317 -14.19 -6.77 -23.65
N SER A 318 -12.97 -6.27 -23.38
CA SER A 318 -12.19 -5.47 -24.32
C SER A 318 -10.69 -5.52 -24.02
N VAL A 319 -9.85 -5.32 -25.04
CA VAL A 319 -8.42 -5.04 -24.89
C VAL A 319 -8.08 -3.74 -25.59
N THR A 320 -7.57 -2.76 -24.85
CA THR A 320 -7.21 -1.44 -25.38
C THR A 320 -5.70 -1.31 -25.49
N ALA A 321 -5.16 -1.18 -26.70
CA ALA A 321 -3.72 -0.99 -26.92
C ALA A 321 -3.31 0.49 -26.96
N ARG A 322 -2.21 0.83 -26.27
CA ARG A 322 -1.57 2.15 -26.31
C ARG A 322 -0.08 1.98 -26.65
N LEU A 323 0.38 2.63 -27.72
CA LEU A 323 1.75 2.56 -28.23
C LEU A 323 2.60 3.69 -27.66
N VAL A 324 3.78 3.36 -27.13
CA VAL A 324 4.77 4.31 -26.61
C VAL A 324 6.16 3.86 -27.07
N GLY A 325 6.75 4.55 -28.05
CA GLY A 325 8.02 4.11 -28.64
C GLY A 325 7.88 2.74 -29.31
N SER A 326 8.64 1.74 -28.86
CA SER A 326 8.49 0.34 -29.27
C SER A 326 7.81 -0.55 -28.20
N GLU A 327 7.13 0.05 -27.23
CA GLU A 327 6.34 -0.65 -26.21
C GLU A 327 4.83 -0.55 -26.48
N LEU A 328 4.08 -1.62 -26.21
CA LEU A 328 2.62 -1.61 -26.13
C LEU A 328 2.15 -1.84 -24.71
N TYR A 329 1.28 -0.94 -24.24
CA TYR A 329 0.54 -1.08 -23.00
C TYR A 329 -0.86 -1.57 -23.35
N LEU A 330 -1.19 -2.81 -22.97
CA LEU A 330 -2.39 -3.51 -23.41
C LEU A 330 -3.39 -3.61 -22.24
N ARG A 331 -4.36 -2.71 -22.13
CA ARG A 331 -5.32 -2.71 -21.02
C ARG A 331 -6.45 -3.71 -21.31
N PHE A 332 -6.32 -4.93 -20.76
CA PHE A 332 -7.38 -5.92 -20.74
C PHE A 332 -8.41 -5.55 -19.66
N LYS A 333 -9.69 -5.59 -20.02
CA LYS A 333 -10.83 -5.43 -19.11
C LYS A 333 -11.71 -6.68 -19.21
N ALA A 334 -12.10 -7.24 -18.07
CA ALA A 334 -12.89 -8.45 -18.00
C ALA A 334 -13.88 -8.42 -16.84
N ARG A 335 -15.07 -8.98 -17.05
CA ARG A 335 -16.00 -9.35 -15.98
C ARG A 335 -15.45 -10.57 -15.25
N THR A 336 -15.71 -10.66 -13.95
CA THR A 336 -15.07 -11.65 -13.05
C THR A 336 -16.07 -12.36 -12.12
N GLY A 337 -17.36 -12.28 -12.44
CA GLY A 337 -18.45 -12.68 -11.55
C GLY A 337 -18.45 -11.85 -10.27
N GLU A 338 -18.67 -12.52 -9.14
CA GLU A 338 -18.67 -11.89 -7.81
C GLU A 338 -17.27 -11.70 -7.21
N ALA A 339 -16.23 -12.26 -7.84
CA ALA A 339 -14.86 -12.06 -7.40
C ALA A 339 -14.34 -10.69 -7.86
N MET A 340 -13.62 -9.97 -7.00
CA MET A 340 -12.81 -8.80 -7.39
C MET A 340 -11.81 -9.16 -8.53
N GLY A 341 -11.36 -10.41 -8.57
CA GLY A 341 -10.93 -11.06 -9.82
C GLY A 341 -9.50 -10.77 -10.29
N MET A 342 -8.71 -9.99 -9.56
CA MET A 342 -7.34 -9.60 -9.95
C MET A 342 -6.39 -10.76 -10.31
N ASN A 343 -6.52 -11.91 -9.65
CA ASN A 343 -5.74 -13.12 -9.97
C ASN A 343 -6.28 -13.82 -11.22
N MET A 344 -7.60 -13.87 -11.40
CA MET A 344 -8.26 -14.42 -12.59
C MET A 344 -7.86 -13.64 -13.85
N VAL A 345 -7.96 -12.31 -13.82
CA VAL A 345 -7.56 -11.46 -14.95
C VAL A 345 -6.05 -11.56 -15.21
N GLY A 346 -5.22 -11.64 -14.17
CA GLY A 346 -3.78 -11.86 -14.32
C GLY A 346 -3.44 -13.17 -15.06
N LYS A 347 -4.09 -14.28 -14.69
CA LYS A 347 -3.95 -15.60 -15.34
C LYS A 347 -4.43 -15.57 -16.79
N GLY A 348 -5.61 -14.98 -17.04
CA GLY A 348 -6.18 -14.85 -18.39
C GLY A 348 -5.30 -14.03 -19.33
N VAL A 349 -4.78 -12.89 -18.86
CA VAL A 349 -3.82 -12.08 -19.61
C VAL A 349 -2.53 -12.85 -19.91
N ALA A 350 -1.95 -13.55 -18.93
CA ALA A 350 -0.74 -14.33 -19.17
C ALA A 350 -0.94 -15.43 -20.23
N LYS A 351 -2.13 -16.03 -20.32
CA LYS A 351 -2.50 -16.98 -21.39
C LYS A 351 -2.71 -16.29 -22.74
N ALA A 352 -3.37 -15.13 -22.75
CA ALA A 352 -3.60 -14.34 -23.97
C ALA A 352 -2.29 -13.83 -24.60
N LEU A 353 -1.33 -13.37 -23.78
CA LEU A 353 0.02 -13.01 -24.25
C LEU A 353 0.78 -14.20 -24.84
N LYS A 354 0.69 -15.39 -24.21
CA LYS A 354 1.26 -16.62 -24.77
C LYS A 354 0.62 -17.01 -26.10
N ALA A 355 -0.68 -16.75 -26.29
CA ALA A 355 -1.36 -16.99 -27.57
C ALA A 355 -0.85 -16.06 -28.68
N LEU A 356 -0.61 -14.78 -28.38
CA LEU A 356 0.07 -13.85 -29.32
C LEU A 356 1.47 -14.38 -29.71
N GLN A 357 2.31 -14.71 -28.73
CA GLN A 357 3.67 -15.25 -28.98
C GLN A 357 3.67 -16.55 -29.78
N SER A 358 2.61 -17.36 -29.66
CA SER A 358 2.44 -18.63 -30.40
C SER A 358 1.82 -18.46 -31.79
N SER A 359 1.47 -17.23 -32.18
CA SER A 359 0.85 -16.96 -33.49
C SER A 359 1.86 -17.10 -34.64
N SER A 360 1.35 -17.29 -35.85
CA SER A 360 2.19 -17.38 -37.06
C SER A 360 2.89 -16.05 -37.41
N ARG A 361 2.42 -14.92 -36.85
CA ARG A 361 2.80 -13.55 -37.23
C ARG A 361 4.20 -13.17 -36.70
N PRO A 362 5.07 -12.56 -37.55
CA PRO A 362 6.48 -12.32 -37.20
C PRO A 362 6.67 -11.33 -36.03
N GLU A 363 5.83 -10.30 -35.92
CA GLU A 363 5.94 -9.26 -34.89
C GLU A 363 5.79 -9.82 -33.46
N PHE A 364 4.98 -10.87 -33.26
CA PHE A 364 4.81 -11.46 -31.93
C PHE A 364 5.89 -12.49 -31.57
N ARG A 365 6.67 -12.99 -32.53
CA ARG A 365 7.85 -13.84 -32.27
C ARG A 365 8.99 -13.07 -31.62
N VAL A 366 9.04 -11.76 -31.84
CA VAL A 366 10.02 -10.83 -31.26
C VAL A 366 9.43 -9.99 -30.11
N MET A 367 8.23 -10.36 -29.62
CA MET A 367 7.58 -9.67 -28.50
C MET A 367 8.11 -10.17 -27.15
N ASP A 368 8.76 -9.28 -26.42
CA ASP A 368 9.20 -9.48 -25.03
C ASP A 368 8.14 -9.00 -24.02
N LEU A 369 8.04 -9.68 -22.87
CA LEU A 369 7.15 -9.29 -21.78
C LEU A 369 7.90 -8.43 -20.77
N GLY A 370 7.87 -7.11 -20.97
CA GLY A 370 8.50 -6.16 -20.06
C GLY A 370 7.91 -6.20 -18.63
N ALA A 371 6.58 -6.27 -18.51
CA ALA A 371 5.90 -6.51 -17.23
C ALA A 371 4.45 -6.97 -17.42
N LEU A 372 3.97 -7.93 -16.62
CA LEU A 372 2.54 -8.32 -16.60
C LEU A 372 1.61 -7.19 -16.07
N SER A 373 2.18 -6.19 -15.41
CA SER A 373 1.47 -5.03 -14.86
C SER A 373 2.28 -3.74 -15.08
N GLY A 374 2.28 -3.24 -16.32
CA GLY A 374 2.88 -1.96 -16.75
C GLY A 374 2.11 -0.71 -16.28
N ASN A 375 1.56 -0.74 -15.06
CA ASN A 375 0.82 0.32 -14.37
C ASN A 375 -0.41 0.96 -15.05
N MET A 376 -0.71 0.70 -16.33
CA MET A 376 -1.93 1.18 -17.03
C MET A 376 -3.23 0.46 -16.57
N CYS A 377 -3.20 -0.37 -15.53
CA CYS A 377 -4.41 -1.07 -15.06
C CYS A 377 -5.51 -0.07 -14.62
N ALA A 378 -5.30 0.87 -13.70
CA ALA A 378 -4.18 1.02 -12.77
C ALA A 378 -4.58 0.49 -11.38
N ASP A 379 -3.76 -0.36 -10.78
CA ASP A 379 -4.09 -0.97 -9.48
C ASP A 379 -3.36 -0.26 -8.33
N LYS A 380 -4.09 0.09 -7.26
CA LYS A 380 -3.58 0.72 -6.02
C LYS A 380 -2.80 2.03 -6.22
N LYS A 381 -3.04 2.74 -7.33
CA LYS A 381 -2.49 4.07 -7.64
C LYS A 381 -3.59 4.99 -8.15
N ALA A 382 -3.53 6.28 -7.80
CA ALA A 382 -4.38 7.30 -8.39
C ALA A 382 -4.00 7.46 -9.88
N ALA A 383 -4.97 7.36 -10.78
CA ALA A 383 -4.73 7.37 -12.22
C ALA A 383 -5.96 7.82 -13.01
N ALA A 384 -5.77 8.80 -13.91
CA ALA A 384 -6.85 9.35 -14.74
C ALA A 384 -7.60 8.28 -15.56
N ILE A 385 -6.90 7.22 -15.99
CA ILE A 385 -7.51 6.13 -16.76
C ILE A 385 -8.59 5.36 -15.98
N ASN A 386 -8.46 5.23 -14.65
CA ASN A 386 -9.50 4.62 -13.83
C ASN A 386 -10.72 5.53 -13.66
N TRP A 387 -10.50 6.85 -13.69
CA TRP A 387 -11.57 7.86 -13.61
C TRP A 387 -12.35 7.97 -14.91
N ILE A 388 -11.67 7.91 -16.06
CA ILE A 388 -12.25 8.13 -17.38
C ILE A 388 -12.82 6.82 -17.98
N GLU A 389 -12.06 5.72 -17.94
CA GLU A 389 -12.43 4.45 -18.60
C GLU A 389 -13.02 3.40 -17.62
N GLY A 390 -13.20 3.76 -16.34
CA GLY A 390 -13.66 2.87 -15.27
C GLY A 390 -12.63 1.80 -14.86
N ARG A 391 -12.88 1.16 -13.71
CA ARG A 391 -12.20 -0.06 -13.24
C ARG A 391 -12.98 -0.71 -12.09
N GLY A 392 -13.25 -2.01 -12.19
CA GLY A 392 -14.12 -2.70 -11.23
C GLY A 392 -15.59 -2.40 -11.55
N LYS A 393 -16.38 -1.98 -10.56
CA LYS A 393 -17.76 -1.53 -10.75
C LYS A 393 -17.80 0.00 -10.85
N SER A 394 -18.39 0.55 -11.90
CA SER A 394 -18.78 1.98 -11.92
C SER A 394 -20.23 2.09 -11.47
N VAL A 395 -20.51 3.02 -10.55
CA VAL A 395 -21.81 3.16 -9.89
C VAL A 395 -22.24 4.62 -9.90
N CYS A 396 -23.51 4.86 -10.21
CA CYS A 396 -24.17 6.15 -9.99
C CYS A 396 -25.26 5.97 -8.94
N ALA A 397 -25.42 6.95 -8.05
CA ALA A 397 -26.45 6.94 -7.00
C ALA A 397 -27.04 8.34 -6.81
N GLU A 398 -28.35 8.39 -6.55
CA GLU A 398 -29.12 9.62 -6.39
C GLU A 398 -30.09 9.54 -5.21
N VAL A 399 -30.48 10.71 -4.70
CA VAL A 399 -31.46 10.88 -3.62
C VAL A 399 -32.05 12.29 -3.69
N VAL A 400 -33.35 12.42 -3.43
CA VAL A 400 -34.03 13.72 -3.24
C VAL A 400 -34.37 13.86 -1.76
N ILE A 401 -33.81 14.86 -1.08
CA ILE A 401 -34.04 15.07 0.36
C ILE A 401 -34.93 16.31 0.56
N PRO A 402 -36.15 16.19 1.09
CA PRO A 402 -37.04 17.34 1.30
C PRO A 402 -36.41 18.41 2.19
N ALA A 403 -36.59 19.70 1.88
CA ALA A 403 -35.99 20.81 2.62
C ALA A 403 -36.28 20.78 4.14
N ALA A 404 -37.48 20.31 4.54
CA ALA A 404 -37.83 20.11 5.95
C ALA A 404 -36.95 19.04 6.64
N VAL A 405 -36.56 17.98 5.92
CA VAL A 405 -35.65 16.93 6.40
C VAL A 405 -34.22 17.45 6.49
N VAL A 406 -33.76 18.24 5.49
CA VAL A 406 -32.46 18.92 5.52
C VAL A 406 -32.35 19.80 6.77
N ARG A 407 -33.31 20.72 7.00
CA ARG A 407 -33.35 21.52 8.23
C ARG A 407 -33.41 20.69 9.50
N LYS A 408 -34.31 19.70 9.57
CA LYS A 408 -34.55 18.91 10.80
C LYS A 408 -33.38 18.00 11.17
N ILE A 409 -32.72 17.38 10.19
CA ILE A 409 -31.70 16.34 10.39
C ILE A 409 -30.29 16.86 10.10
N LEU A 410 -30.09 17.49 8.93
CA LEU A 410 -28.78 18.01 8.49
C LEU A 410 -28.44 19.39 9.10
N LYS A 411 -29.42 20.07 9.69
CA LYS A 411 -29.24 21.33 10.45
C LYS A 411 -28.65 22.47 9.61
N CYS A 412 -29.03 22.52 8.34
CA CYS A 412 -28.66 23.56 7.38
C CYS A 412 -29.83 23.82 6.41
N GLU A 413 -29.70 24.82 5.55
CA GLU A 413 -30.60 25.02 4.40
C GLU A 413 -30.05 24.34 3.14
N VAL A 414 -30.94 24.00 2.21
CA VAL A 414 -30.60 23.33 0.94
C VAL A 414 -29.60 24.17 0.13
N ARG A 415 -29.88 25.47 -0.01
CA ARG A 415 -29.04 26.44 -0.74
C ARG A 415 -27.61 26.52 -0.22
N ASP A 416 -27.42 26.48 1.10
CA ASP A 416 -26.09 26.52 1.70
C ASP A 416 -25.32 25.22 1.45
N LEU A 417 -26.02 24.08 1.45
CA LEU A 417 -25.43 22.77 1.16
C LEU A 417 -25.02 22.65 -0.33
N VAL A 418 -25.87 23.12 -1.26
CA VAL A 418 -25.56 23.20 -2.70
C VAL A 418 -24.38 24.14 -2.95
N ARG A 419 -24.39 25.34 -2.35
CA ARG A 419 -23.28 26.30 -2.42
C ARG A 419 -21.98 25.71 -1.88
N LEU A 420 -22.02 25.03 -0.74
CA LEU A 420 -20.87 24.33 -0.16
C LEU A 420 -20.34 23.23 -1.11
N ASN A 421 -21.21 22.46 -1.74
CA ASN A 421 -20.81 21.45 -2.72
C ASN A 421 -20.05 22.07 -3.89
N ILE A 422 -20.60 23.14 -4.48
CA ILE A 422 -19.95 23.86 -5.59
C ILE A 422 -18.60 24.44 -5.15
N SER A 423 -18.56 25.20 -4.06
CA SER A 423 -17.33 25.85 -3.60
C SER A 423 -16.25 24.87 -3.12
N LYS A 424 -16.63 23.75 -2.47
CA LYS A 424 -15.69 22.81 -1.86
C LYS A 424 -15.35 21.61 -2.76
N ASN A 425 -16.37 20.87 -3.21
CA ASN A 425 -16.17 19.60 -3.94
C ASN A 425 -15.84 19.82 -5.41
N LEU A 426 -16.29 20.92 -6.01
CA LEU A 426 -16.00 21.24 -7.42
C LEU A 426 -14.86 22.25 -7.53
N VAL A 427 -15.09 23.51 -7.13
CA VAL A 427 -14.09 24.60 -7.27
C VAL A 427 -12.87 24.34 -6.39
N GLY A 428 -13.06 23.98 -5.10
CA GLY A 428 -11.96 23.68 -4.19
C GLY A 428 -11.05 22.55 -4.69
N SER A 429 -11.62 21.40 -5.09
CA SER A 429 -10.86 20.28 -5.67
C SER A 429 -10.14 20.67 -6.97
N ALA A 430 -10.78 21.47 -7.84
CA ALA A 430 -10.14 21.97 -9.06
C ALA A 430 -8.93 22.87 -8.75
N MET A 431 -9.08 23.82 -7.81
CA MET A 431 -8.00 24.72 -7.39
C MET A 431 -6.86 24.00 -6.67
N ALA A 432 -7.16 22.94 -5.93
CA ALA A 432 -6.16 22.09 -5.26
C ALA A 432 -5.40 21.16 -6.22
N GLY A 433 -5.68 21.20 -7.53
CA GLY A 433 -5.04 20.32 -8.50
C GLY A 433 -5.41 18.84 -8.31
N VAL A 434 -6.57 18.55 -7.70
CA VAL A 434 -7.14 17.21 -7.55
C VAL A 434 -7.69 16.76 -8.91
N SER A 435 -6.76 16.50 -9.81
CA SER A 435 -6.97 16.31 -11.25
C SER A 435 -7.67 15.00 -11.62
N VAL A 436 -7.84 14.09 -10.65
CA VAL A 436 -8.43 12.77 -10.86
C VAL A 436 -9.33 12.41 -9.68
N GLY A 437 -10.64 12.28 -9.93
CA GLY A 437 -11.59 11.56 -9.08
C GLY A 437 -11.91 12.09 -7.67
N GLY A 438 -11.20 13.08 -7.13
CA GLY A 438 -11.42 13.60 -5.78
C GLY A 438 -12.42 14.77 -5.67
N PHE A 439 -13.53 14.73 -6.42
CA PHE A 439 -14.55 15.78 -6.42
C PHE A 439 -15.64 15.54 -5.36
N ASN A 440 -15.23 15.19 -4.14
CA ASN A 440 -16.10 14.76 -3.04
C ASN A 440 -15.61 15.25 -1.67
N ALA A 441 -16.36 14.92 -0.61
CA ALA A 441 -16.01 15.33 0.75
C ALA A 441 -15.09 14.33 1.48
N GLN A 442 -15.48 13.06 1.55
CA GLN A 442 -14.80 12.03 2.33
C GLN A 442 -15.16 10.59 1.86
N ALA A 443 -15.29 10.37 0.54
CA ALA A 443 -15.66 9.05 0.01
C ALA A 443 -14.69 7.95 0.49
N ALA A 444 -13.40 8.28 0.62
CA ALA A 444 -12.37 7.38 1.15
C ALA A 444 -12.68 6.84 2.56
N ASN A 445 -13.23 7.64 3.49
CA ASN A 445 -13.53 7.18 4.85
C ASN A 445 -14.63 6.11 4.85
N ILE A 446 -15.68 6.32 4.04
CA ILE A 446 -16.78 5.35 3.90
C ILE A 446 -16.30 4.07 3.23
N VAL A 447 -15.58 4.19 2.10
CA VAL A 447 -15.06 3.05 1.35
C VAL A 447 -14.09 2.23 2.20
N ALA A 448 -13.14 2.87 2.90
CA ALA A 448 -12.19 2.18 3.77
C ALA A 448 -12.88 1.44 4.91
N ALA A 449 -13.82 2.08 5.60
CA ALA A 449 -14.50 1.47 6.74
C ALA A 449 -15.36 0.25 6.34
N VAL A 450 -16.04 0.32 5.19
CA VAL A 450 -16.79 -0.83 4.64
C VAL A 450 -15.82 -1.91 4.13
N TYR A 451 -14.74 -1.53 3.44
CA TYR A 451 -13.76 -2.48 2.90
C TYR A 451 -13.12 -3.33 4.00
N ILE A 452 -12.66 -2.72 5.08
CA ILE A 452 -12.07 -3.44 6.22
C ILE A 452 -13.11 -4.35 6.89
N ALA A 453 -14.34 -3.87 7.09
CA ALA A 453 -15.42 -4.65 7.70
C ALA A 453 -15.89 -5.85 6.85
N THR A 454 -15.67 -5.82 5.53
CA THR A 454 -16.15 -6.82 4.57
C THR A 454 -15.03 -7.59 3.87
N GLY A 455 -13.81 -7.57 4.43
CA GLY A 455 -12.67 -8.37 3.94
C GLY A 455 -12.15 -7.98 2.56
N GLN A 456 -12.37 -6.75 2.11
CA GLN A 456 -11.86 -6.23 0.84
C GLN A 456 -10.40 -5.74 1.00
N ASP A 457 -9.72 -5.52 -0.13
CA ASP A 457 -8.33 -5.02 -0.17
C ASP A 457 -8.27 -3.50 0.14
N PRO A 458 -7.80 -3.07 1.34
CA PRO A 458 -7.89 -1.66 1.72
C PRO A 458 -6.97 -0.75 0.90
N ALA A 459 -5.92 -1.31 0.28
CA ALA A 459 -5.05 -0.53 -0.62
C ALA A 459 -5.75 -0.15 -1.93
N GLN A 460 -6.89 -0.78 -2.27
CA GLN A 460 -7.73 -0.37 -3.39
C GLN A 460 -8.63 0.83 -3.10
N VAL A 461 -8.70 1.34 -1.85
CA VAL A 461 -9.37 2.62 -1.52
C VAL A 461 -8.83 3.77 -2.39
N VAL A 462 -7.54 3.74 -2.73
CA VAL A 462 -6.88 4.73 -3.61
C VAL A 462 -7.60 4.95 -4.94
N GLY A 463 -8.17 3.90 -5.53
CA GLY A 463 -8.97 3.99 -6.76
C GLY A 463 -10.48 3.95 -6.52
N SER A 464 -10.91 3.20 -5.50
CA SER A 464 -12.34 2.96 -5.20
C SER A 464 -13.01 4.16 -4.52
N SER A 465 -12.24 5.13 -4.02
CA SER A 465 -12.73 6.40 -3.46
C SER A 465 -12.88 7.52 -4.51
N ASN A 466 -12.59 7.24 -5.78
CA ASN A 466 -12.92 8.13 -6.88
C ASN A 466 -14.44 8.40 -6.90
N CYS A 467 -14.83 9.64 -6.67
CA CYS A 467 -16.23 10.06 -6.55
C CYS A 467 -16.37 11.55 -6.89
N ILE A 468 -17.39 11.88 -7.67
CA ILE A 468 -17.90 13.24 -7.85
C ILE A 468 -19.24 13.37 -7.13
N THR A 469 -19.37 14.38 -6.28
CA THR A 469 -20.63 14.70 -5.59
C THR A 469 -21.25 15.93 -6.25
N LEU A 470 -22.48 15.76 -6.77
CA LEU A 470 -23.29 16.82 -7.35
C LEU A 470 -24.50 17.07 -6.45
N MET A 471 -24.95 18.32 -6.39
CA MET A 471 -26.13 18.75 -5.64
C MET A 471 -26.79 19.91 -6.39
N ASN A 472 -28.13 19.92 -6.39
CA ASN A 472 -29.00 20.96 -6.96
C ASN A 472 -30.17 21.23 -5.99
N GLU A 473 -30.94 22.28 -6.26
CA GLU A 473 -32.13 22.70 -5.50
C GLU A 473 -33.43 22.25 -6.20
#